data_AF-A0A9J6EX31-F1
#
_entry.id   AF-A0A9J6EX31-F1
#
_cell.length_a   1.000
_cell.length_b   1.000
_cell.length_c   1.000
_cell.angle_alpha   90.00
_cell.angle_beta   90.00
_cell.angle_gamma   90.00
#
_symmetry.space_group_name_H-M   'P 1'
#
loop_
_entity.id
_entity.type
_entity.pdbx_description
1 polymer ?
#
loop_
_entity_poly.entity_id
_entity_poly.type
_entity_poly.pdbx_seq_one_letter_code
_entity_poly.pdbx_strand_id
1 'polypeptide(L)'
;MFLSSRPLLRRADKTSGRDDVPKASILGGPDLHVEAGSALNLTCSISESPEAPAFVFWYHQGRLINFERGGRVSVAKGPNGTAVSRLLLPAVDAADSGNYTCKPANANATWVLVHVLESHRRLAAVQNDAGGMALTAAATPHCAAACSLLPLLVSLLVQWLLACAHRCASR
;
A
#
# COMPACT_ATOMS: atom_id res chain seq x y z
N MET A 1 7.05 10.00 -80.77
CA MET A 1 5.89 9.61 -79.94
C MET A 1 6.38 8.60 -78.92
N PHE A 2 6.74 9.05 -77.71
CA PHE A 2 7.08 8.15 -76.59
C PHE A 2 5.84 8.02 -75.71
N LEU A 3 5.31 6.81 -75.65
CA LEU A 3 4.22 6.42 -74.77
C LEU A 3 4.76 6.08 -73.37
N SER A 4 3.85 6.20 -72.40
CA SER A 4 3.86 5.53 -71.09
C SER A 4 4.57 6.30 -69.97
N SER A 5 3.85 7.07 -69.14
CA SER A 5 2.90 6.67 -68.08
C SER A 5 3.55 6.50 -66.70
N ARG A 6 3.19 7.46 -65.84
CA ARG A 6 2.97 7.40 -64.38
C ARG A 6 4.16 7.03 -63.48
N PRO A 7 4.61 7.96 -62.61
CA PRO A 7 5.48 7.59 -61.50
C PRO A 7 4.72 6.65 -60.55
N LEU A 8 5.37 5.56 -60.16
CA LEU A 8 4.92 4.69 -59.09
C LEU A 8 4.89 5.51 -57.79
N LEU A 9 3.73 6.08 -57.46
CA LEU A 9 3.39 6.36 -56.07
C LEU A 9 3.49 5.03 -55.35
N ARG A 10 4.59 4.85 -54.60
CA ARG A 10 4.71 3.76 -53.65
C ARG A 10 3.48 3.87 -52.77
N ARG A 11 2.57 2.89 -52.87
CA ARG A 11 1.57 2.68 -51.84
C ARG A 11 2.36 2.64 -50.54
N ALA A 12 2.15 3.63 -49.68
CA ALA A 12 2.37 3.39 -48.28
C ALA A 12 1.48 2.19 -47.98
N ASP A 13 2.13 1.04 -47.81
CA ASP A 13 1.47 -0.17 -47.42
C ASP A 13 0.88 0.08 -46.03
N LYS A 14 -0.37 0.54 -46.02
CA LYS A 14 -1.19 0.66 -44.84
C LYS A 14 -1.87 -0.69 -44.61
N THR A 15 -1.07 -1.77 -44.56
CA THR A 15 -1.52 -3.09 -44.11
C THR A 15 -0.64 -3.61 -42.99
N SER A 16 -0.53 -2.83 -41.92
CA SER A 16 -0.30 -3.37 -40.57
C SER A 16 -0.66 -2.30 -39.55
N GLY A 17 -1.92 -1.86 -39.56
CA GLY A 17 -2.48 -1.27 -38.36
C GLY A 17 -2.61 -2.41 -37.36
N ARG A 18 -1.58 -2.63 -36.52
CA ARG A 18 -1.87 -3.25 -35.23
C ARG A 18 -2.86 -2.30 -34.58
N ASP A 19 -4.04 -2.80 -34.26
CA ASP A 19 -4.84 -2.20 -33.21
C ASP A 19 -3.99 -2.31 -31.94
N ASP A 20 -3.10 -1.34 -31.74
CA ASP A 20 -2.28 -1.18 -30.55
C ASP A 20 -3.24 -0.75 -29.43
N VAL A 21 -3.91 -1.75 -28.84
CA VAL A 21 -4.78 -1.55 -27.69
C VAL A 21 -3.87 -1.34 -26.49
N PRO A 22 -3.96 -0.19 -25.78
CA PRO A 22 -3.08 0.07 -24.66
C PRO A 22 -3.20 -1.00 -23.58
N LYS A 23 -2.07 -1.44 -23.02
CA LYS A 23 -2.02 -2.48 -21.98
C LYS A 23 -1.29 -1.96 -20.75
N ALA A 24 -1.91 -2.12 -19.59
CA ALA A 24 -1.31 -1.77 -18.31
C ALA A 24 -0.67 -2.99 -17.64
N SER A 25 0.49 -2.79 -17.05
CA SER A 25 1.21 -3.79 -16.25
C SER A 25 1.91 -3.12 -15.07
N ILE A 26 1.86 -3.72 -13.88
CA ILE A 26 2.60 -3.22 -12.72
C ILE A 26 3.95 -3.95 -12.65
N LEU A 27 5.03 -3.18 -12.59
CA LEU A 27 6.38 -3.72 -12.52
C LEU A 27 6.60 -4.44 -11.18
N GLY A 28 7.21 -5.63 -11.24
CA GLY A 28 7.49 -6.46 -10.06
C GLY A 28 6.30 -7.29 -9.58
N GLY A 29 5.13 -7.22 -10.22
CA GLY A 29 4.01 -8.11 -9.92
C GLY A 29 4.22 -9.55 -10.42
N PRO A 30 3.29 -10.47 -10.09
CA PRO A 30 1.99 -10.25 -9.43
C PRO A 30 2.07 -10.13 -7.90
N ASP A 31 3.20 -10.47 -7.28
CA ASP A 31 3.42 -10.45 -5.84
C ASP A 31 4.68 -9.64 -5.48
N LEU A 32 4.53 -8.67 -4.57
CA LEU A 32 5.61 -7.79 -4.10
C LEU A 32 5.75 -7.92 -2.59
N HIS A 33 6.99 -7.94 -2.10
CA HIS A 33 7.29 -7.97 -0.67
C HIS A 33 8.09 -6.74 -0.30
N VAL A 34 7.67 -6.04 0.75
CA VAL A 34 8.34 -4.83 1.25
C VAL A 34 8.40 -4.85 2.77
N GLU A 35 9.40 -4.22 3.38
CA GLU A 35 9.52 -4.17 4.83
C GLU A 35 8.65 -3.06 5.42
N ALA A 36 8.08 -3.31 6.60
CA ALA A 36 7.37 -2.28 7.35
C ALA A 36 8.29 -1.09 7.68
N GLY A 37 7.78 0.13 7.50
CA GLY A 37 8.50 1.39 7.65
C GLY A 37 9.29 1.82 6.40
N SER A 38 9.38 0.98 5.37
CA SER A 38 10.00 1.34 4.10
C SER A 38 9.03 2.08 3.16
N ALA A 39 9.56 2.73 2.12
CA ALA A 39 8.74 3.38 1.11
C ALA A 39 8.28 2.38 0.04
N LEU A 40 6.96 2.30 -0.21
CA LEU A 40 6.39 1.52 -1.30
C LEU A 40 6.31 2.38 -2.57
N ASN A 41 6.99 1.95 -3.64
CA ASN A 41 7.00 2.63 -4.94
C ASN A 41 6.48 1.70 -6.04
N LEU A 42 5.18 1.78 -6.33
CA LEU A 42 4.57 1.01 -7.41
C LEU A 42 4.69 1.76 -8.73
N THR A 43 5.12 1.06 -9.77
CA THR A 43 5.22 1.61 -11.13
C THR A 43 4.31 0.83 -12.07
N CYS A 44 3.34 1.53 -12.65
CA CYS A 44 2.43 1.01 -13.67
C CYS A 44 2.92 1.47 -15.05
N SER A 45 3.30 0.52 -15.89
CA SER A 45 3.71 0.71 -17.27
C SER A 45 2.54 0.45 -18.21
N ILE A 46 2.28 1.41 -19.09
CA ILE A 46 1.18 1.38 -20.06
C ILE A 46 1.82 1.34 -21.44
N SER A 47 1.83 0.16 -22.07
CA SER A 47 2.39 -0.05 -23.41
C SER A 47 1.35 0.14 -24.50
N GLU A 48 1.78 0.22 -25.76
CA GLU A 48 0.88 0.31 -26.92
C GLU A 48 -0.07 1.53 -26.79
N SER A 49 0.45 2.65 -26.29
CA SER A 49 -0.31 3.85 -25.93
C SER A 49 0.16 5.05 -26.78
N PRO A 50 -0.41 5.26 -27.98
CA PRO A 50 -0.03 6.38 -28.86
C PRO A 50 -0.17 7.75 -28.18
N GLU A 51 -1.23 7.89 -27.40
CA GLU A 51 -1.52 9.02 -26.52
C GLU A 51 -1.36 8.60 -25.05
N ALA A 52 -0.91 9.52 -24.19
CA ALA A 52 -0.84 9.26 -22.76
C ALA A 52 -2.25 9.28 -22.15
N PRO A 53 -2.54 8.47 -21.12
CA PRO A 53 -3.83 8.53 -20.44
C PRO A 53 -4.07 9.90 -19.81
N ALA A 54 -5.29 10.42 -19.95
CA ALA A 54 -5.69 11.67 -19.31
C ALA A 54 -5.61 11.61 -17.77
N PHE A 55 -5.80 10.41 -17.19
CA PHE A 55 -5.63 10.14 -15.78
C PHE A 55 -5.34 8.65 -15.53
N VAL A 56 -4.74 8.36 -14.37
CA VAL A 56 -4.54 7.01 -13.86
C VAL A 56 -4.97 6.97 -12.40
N PHE A 57 -5.86 6.04 -12.06
CA PHE A 57 -6.31 5.82 -10.69
C PHE A 57 -5.60 4.63 -10.07
N TRP A 58 -5.20 4.79 -8.82
CA TRP A 58 -4.64 3.76 -7.96
C TRP A 58 -5.64 3.42 -6.86
N TYR A 59 -5.89 2.13 -6.68
CA TYR A 59 -6.75 1.61 -5.63
C TYR A 59 -5.98 0.68 -4.71
N HIS A 60 -6.26 0.74 -3.41
CA HIS A 60 -5.86 -0.28 -2.44
C HIS A 60 -7.12 -0.90 -1.86
N GLN A 61 -7.27 -2.22 -2.00
CA GLN A 61 -8.48 -2.96 -1.58
C GLN A 61 -9.79 -2.32 -2.10
N GLY A 62 -9.76 -1.82 -3.33
CA GLY A 62 -10.91 -1.16 -3.97
C GLY A 62 -11.16 0.30 -3.57
N ARG A 63 -10.35 0.87 -2.67
CA ARG A 63 -10.44 2.29 -2.25
C ARG A 63 -9.44 3.14 -3.00
N LEU A 64 -9.87 4.29 -3.53
CA LEU A 64 -9.02 5.23 -4.27
C LEU A 64 -7.95 5.84 -3.35
N ILE A 65 -6.68 5.80 -3.74
CA ILE A 65 -5.55 6.27 -2.89
C ILE A 65 -4.63 7.30 -3.56
N ASN A 66 -4.98 7.83 -4.74
CA ASN A 66 -4.14 8.77 -5.51
C ASN A 66 -3.57 9.95 -4.72
N PHE A 67 -4.32 10.47 -3.75
CA PHE A 67 -3.98 11.68 -2.98
C PHE A 67 -3.81 11.41 -1.49
N GLU A 68 -3.92 10.15 -1.06
CA GLU A 68 -3.81 9.79 0.34
C GLU A 68 -2.34 9.65 0.74
N ARG A 69 -2.02 9.99 1.99
CA ARG A 69 -0.67 9.78 2.59
C ARG A 69 0.49 10.33 1.74
N GLY A 70 0.25 11.41 1.01
CA GLY A 70 1.25 12.02 0.13
C GLY A 70 1.48 11.27 -1.17
N GLY A 71 0.56 10.40 -1.57
CA GLY A 71 0.54 9.74 -2.87
C GLY A 71 0.73 10.75 -4.00
N ARG A 72 1.80 10.58 -4.78
CA ARG A 72 2.09 11.41 -5.95
C ARG A 72 1.93 10.57 -7.18
N VAL A 73 0.81 10.75 -7.86
CA VAL A 73 0.60 10.16 -9.18
C VAL A 73 1.20 11.09 -10.22
N SER A 74 2.31 10.66 -10.81
CA SER A 74 2.83 11.28 -12.04
C SER A 74 2.42 10.43 -13.22
N VAL A 75 2.00 11.05 -14.32
CA VAL A 75 1.80 10.39 -15.62
C VAL A 75 2.82 10.98 -16.57
N ALA A 76 3.77 10.17 -17.01
CA ALA A 76 4.80 10.59 -17.95
C ALA A 76 4.69 9.77 -19.23
N LYS A 77 4.79 10.44 -20.39
CA LYS A 77 4.98 9.75 -21.67
C LYS A 77 6.40 9.17 -21.69
N GLY A 78 6.48 7.86 -21.80
CA GLY A 78 7.72 7.14 -22.03
C GLY A 78 8.07 7.07 -23.51
N PRO A 79 9.28 6.59 -23.85
CA PRO A 79 9.68 6.36 -25.23
C PRO A 79 8.79 5.29 -25.90
N ASN A 80 8.75 5.28 -27.23
CA ASN A 80 8.11 4.24 -28.03
C ASN A 80 6.60 4.01 -27.73
N GLY A 81 5.85 5.09 -27.45
CA GLY A 81 4.41 4.98 -27.21
C GLY A 81 4.07 4.29 -25.88
N THR A 82 4.91 4.47 -24.87
CA THR A 82 4.62 4.03 -23.50
C THR A 82 4.20 5.20 -22.64
N ALA A 83 3.49 4.93 -21.55
CA ALA A 83 3.25 5.87 -20.47
C ALA A 83 3.50 5.20 -19.13
N VAL A 84 3.92 5.97 -18.13
CA VAL A 84 4.26 5.46 -16.81
C VAL A 84 3.49 6.23 -15.76
N SER A 85 2.84 5.49 -14.85
CA SER A 85 2.28 6.02 -13.62
C SER A 85 3.03 5.47 -12.41
N ARG A 86 3.34 6.33 -11.43
CA ARG A 86 3.95 5.90 -10.16
C ARG A 86 3.06 6.25 -8.97
N LEU A 87 3.02 5.37 -7.99
CA LEU A 87 2.43 5.60 -6.67
C LEU A 87 3.53 5.43 -5.62
N LEU A 88 3.75 6.46 -4.81
CA LEU A 88 4.71 6.46 -3.72
C LEU A 88 3.99 6.58 -2.39
N LEU A 89 4.13 5.58 -1.52
CA LEU A 89 3.74 5.65 -0.10
C LEU A 89 5.03 5.70 0.74
N PRO A 90 5.32 6.79 1.48
CA PRO A 90 6.62 7.01 2.10
C PRO A 90 7.02 6.00 3.19
N ALA A 91 6.04 5.48 3.92
CA ALA A 91 6.23 4.49 4.98
C ALA A 91 4.98 3.61 5.02
N VAL A 92 5.16 2.31 4.75
CA VAL A 92 4.06 1.33 4.79
C VAL A 92 4.12 0.47 6.05
N ASP A 93 2.96 0.04 6.54
CA ASP A 93 2.84 -0.90 7.66
C ASP A 93 2.10 -2.18 7.26
N ALA A 94 1.92 -3.11 8.20
CA ALA A 94 1.26 -4.38 7.93
C ALA A 94 -0.16 -4.22 7.35
N ALA A 95 -0.89 -3.17 7.73
CA ALA A 95 -2.26 -2.88 7.26
C ALA A 95 -2.28 -2.36 5.81
N ASP A 96 -1.14 -1.90 5.29
CA ASP A 96 -1.00 -1.52 3.88
C ASP A 96 -0.83 -2.74 2.95
N SER A 97 -0.71 -3.96 3.49
CA SER A 97 -0.73 -5.17 2.68
C SER A 97 -2.06 -5.31 1.93
N GLY A 98 -2.04 -5.97 0.77
CA GLY A 98 -3.24 -6.28 -0.01
C GLY A 98 -3.14 -5.92 -1.48
N ASN A 99 -4.30 -5.90 -2.15
CA ASN A 99 -4.37 -5.68 -3.59
C ASN A 99 -4.22 -4.19 -3.92
N TYR A 100 -3.23 -3.88 -4.75
CA TYR A 100 -3.06 -2.57 -5.38
C TYR A 100 -3.42 -2.66 -6.86
N THR A 101 -4.38 -1.86 -7.29
CA THR A 101 -4.87 -1.82 -8.67
C THR A 101 -4.48 -0.51 -9.35
N CYS A 102 -3.87 -0.59 -10.53
CA CYS A 102 -3.66 0.52 -11.45
C CYS A 102 -4.77 0.51 -12.52
N LYS A 103 -5.51 1.60 -12.64
CA LYS A 103 -6.61 1.78 -13.61
C LYS A 103 -6.40 3.06 -14.43
N PRO A 104 -5.76 2.97 -15.60
CA PRO A 104 -5.64 4.10 -16.52
C PRO A 104 -6.95 4.33 -17.30
N ALA A 105 -7.11 5.55 -17.85
CA ALA A 105 -8.29 5.92 -18.63
C ALA A 105 -8.42 5.20 -19.98
N ASN A 106 -7.30 4.75 -20.57
CA ASN A 106 -7.22 4.23 -21.93
C ASN A 106 -6.79 2.75 -22.02
N ALA A 107 -6.63 2.05 -20.89
CA ALA A 107 -6.28 0.64 -20.85
C ALA A 107 -7.08 -0.09 -19.76
N ASN A 108 -7.13 -1.42 -19.86
CA ASN A 108 -7.72 -2.25 -18.80
C ASN A 108 -6.93 -2.13 -17.50
N ALA A 109 -7.63 -2.30 -16.38
CA ALA A 109 -7.01 -2.29 -15.06
C ALA A 109 -6.12 -3.52 -14.85
N THR A 110 -5.07 -3.34 -14.07
CA THR A 110 -4.12 -4.39 -13.67
C THR A 110 -3.83 -4.27 -12.18
N TRP A 111 -3.40 -5.34 -11.53
CA TRP A 111 -3.22 -5.38 -10.09
C TRP A 111 -1.95 -6.13 -9.67
N VAL A 112 -1.53 -5.85 -8.44
CA VAL A 112 -0.43 -6.53 -7.75
C VAL A 112 -0.82 -6.77 -6.30
N LEU A 113 -0.41 -7.89 -5.73
CA LEU A 113 -0.56 -8.18 -4.31
C LEU A 113 0.72 -7.76 -3.58
N VAL A 114 0.59 -6.84 -2.62
CA VAL A 114 1.71 -6.37 -1.81
C VAL A 114 1.63 -7.00 -0.43
N HIS A 115 2.75 -7.58 0.00
CA HIS A 115 2.94 -8.17 1.33
C HIS A 115 3.93 -7.30 2.10
N VAL A 116 3.45 -6.64 3.16
CA VAL A 116 4.33 -5.86 4.04
C VAL A 116 4.80 -6.74 5.18
N LEU A 117 6.10 -6.99 5.22
CA LEU A 117 6.76 -7.84 6.20
C LEU A 117 7.12 -7.02 7.44
N GLU A 118 6.65 -7.44 8.61
CA GLU A 118 7.10 -6.86 9.87
C GLU A 118 8.62 -7.06 10.04
N SER A 119 9.35 -5.97 10.24
CA SER A 119 10.79 -6.05 10.43
C SER A 119 11.09 -6.79 11.73
N HIS A 120 11.75 -7.95 11.62
CA HIS A 120 12.16 -8.78 12.76
C HIS A 120 13.36 -8.19 13.53
N ARG A 121 13.44 -6.86 13.64
CA ARG A 121 14.54 -6.19 14.35
C ARG A 121 14.53 -6.40 15.87
N ARG A 122 13.71 -7.34 16.38
CA ARG A 122 13.67 -7.73 17.80
C ARG A 122 13.62 -9.22 18.10
N LEU A 123 13.52 -10.14 17.13
CA LEU A 123 13.24 -11.56 17.43
C LEU A 123 14.30 -12.57 16.94
N ALA A 124 15.51 -12.12 16.64
CA ALA A 124 16.67 -13.01 16.45
C ALA A 124 17.71 -12.78 17.56
N ALA A 125 17.31 -13.01 18.81
CA ALA A 125 18.23 -13.36 19.89
C ALA A 125 17.81 -14.74 20.39
N VAL A 126 18.07 -15.77 19.58
CA VAL A 126 18.01 -17.16 20.05
C VAL A 126 19.19 -17.33 21.01
N GLN A 127 18.92 -17.24 22.31
CA GLN A 127 19.86 -17.65 23.34
C GLN A 127 19.96 -19.18 23.30
N ASN A 128 21.01 -19.69 22.66
CA ASN A 128 21.46 -21.06 22.89
C ASN A 128 22.50 -21.04 24.03
N ASP A 129 22.04 -20.83 25.27
CA ASP A 129 22.84 -21.12 26.46
C ASP A 129 22.43 -22.48 27.01
N ALA A 130 23.01 -23.52 26.43
CA ALA A 130 23.20 -24.80 27.09
C ALA A 130 24.51 -24.72 27.88
N GLY A 131 24.41 -24.35 29.17
CA GLY A 131 25.55 -24.26 30.08
C GLY A 131 25.09 -23.96 31.50
N GLY A 132 24.99 -25.01 32.32
CA GLY A 132 24.29 -24.98 33.59
C GLY A 132 24.93 -24.15 34.70
N MET A 133 24.11 -23.79 35.69
CA MET A 133 24.26 -24.25 37.08
C MET A 133 23.02 -23.78 37.84
N ALA A 134 22.25 -24.73 38.37
CA ALA A 134 21.20 -24.44 39.32
C ALA A 134 21.82 -23.89 40.61
N LEU A 135 21.44 -22.68 41.01
CA LEU A 135 21.64 -22.18 42.37
C LEU A 135 20.37 -21.47 42.84
N THR A 136 19.58 -22.23 43.60
CA THR A 136 18.65 -21.81 44.67
C THR A 136 17.89 -20.49 44.48
N ALA A 137 16.66 -20.58 43.98
CA ALA A 137 15.65 -19.56 44.21
C ALA A 137 15.15 -19.66 45.66
N ALA A 138 15.71 -18.82 46.56
CA ALA A 138 15.04 -18.51 47.81
C ALA A 138 13.78 -17.70 47.46
N ALA A 139 12.62 -18.37 47.51
CA ALA A 139 11.33 -17.73 47.34
C ALA A 139 11.09 -16.76 48.50
N THR A 140 11.26 -15.46 48.26
CA THR A 140 10.65 -14.42 49.08
C THR A 140 9.28 -14.09 48.48
N PRO A 141 8.17 -14.31 49.21
CA PRO A 141 6.91 -13.65 48.89
C PRO A 141 7.02 -12.18 49.35
N HIS A 142 5.97 -11.38 49.14
CA HIS A 142 5.80 -9.96 49.49
C HIS A 142 5.93 -8.97 48.32
N CYS A 143 4.99 -9.05 47.39
CA CYS A 143 4.39 -7.85 46.79
C CYS A 143 2.87 -7.96 46.87
N ALA A 144 2.35 -8.06 48.10
CA ALA A 144 0.92 -7.98 48.40
C ALA A 144 0.67 -6.73 49.27
N ALA A 145 0.99 -5.54 48.77
CA ALA A 145 0.66 -4.28 49.46
C ALA A 145 0.78 -3.05 48.56
N ALA A 146 0.23 -3.08 47.34
CA ALA A 146 0.07 -1.86 46.54
C ALA A 146 -1.05 -1.99 45.50
N CYS A 147 -2.25 -2.41 45.91
CA CYS A 147 -3.41 -2.38 45.00
C CYS A 147 -4.78 -2.26 45.72
N SER A 148 -4.83 -1.63 46.89
CA SER A 148 -6.07 -1.49 47.67
C SER A 148 -6.71 -0.09 47.65
N LEU A 149 -6.12 0.89 46.93
CA LEU A 149 -6.67 2.26 46.85
C LEU A 149 -7.47 2.55 45.56
N LEU A 150 -7.29 1.75 44.51
CA LEU A 150 -8.07 1.83 43.27
C LEU A 150 -9.58 1.54 43.46
N PRO A 151 -10.02 0.53 44.25
CA PRO A 151 -11.46 0.28 44.40
C PRO A 151 -12.20 1.41 45.14
N LEU A 152 -11.53 2.09 46.08
CA LEU A 152 -12.12 3.23 46.80
C LEU A 152 -12.31 4.45 45.88
N LEU A 153 -11.33 4.78 45.04
CA LEU A 153 -11.44 5.85 44.05
C LEU A 153 -12.57 5.60 43.05
N VAL A 154 -12.70 4.37 42.54
CA VAL A 154 -13.79 4.00 41.62
C VAL A 154 -15.15 4.13 42.31
N SER A 155 -15.28 3.67 43.56
CA SER A 155 -16.55 3.76 44.30
C SER A 155 -16.99 5.21 44.58
N LEU A 156 -16.04 6.10 44.91
CA LEU A 156 -16.32 7.53 45.12
C LEU A 156 -16.76 8.21 43.81
N LEU A 157 -16.15 7.85 42.68
CA LEU A 157 -16.48 8.43 41.37
C LEU A 157 -17.88 7.98 40.90
N VAL A 158 -18.26 6.72 41.14
CA VAL A 158 -19.62 6.22 40.85
C VAL A 158 -20.68 6.91 41.72
N GLN A 159 -20.42 7.10 43.01
CA GLN A 159 -21.34 7.84 43.90
C GLN A 159 -21.51 9.31 43.47
N TRP A 160 -20.44 9.96 43.01
CA TRP A 160 -20.49 11.33 42.49
C TRP A 160 -21.34 11.42 41.22
N LEU A 161 -21.18 10.49 40.28
CA LEU A 161 -21.98 10.43 39.05
C LEU A 161 -23.47 10.21 39.35
N LEU A 162 -23.80 9.29 40.26
CA LEU A 162 -25.19 9.06 40.67
C LEU A 162 -25.80 10.29 41.36
N ALA A 163 -25.04 10.99 42.20
CA ALA A 163 -25.48 12.22 42.84
C ALA A 163 -25.68 13.37 41.84
N CYS A 164 -24.85 13.46 40.79
CA CYS A 164 -25.03 14.40 39.68
C CYS A 164 -26.28 14.05 38.86
N ALA A 165 -26.52 12.78 38.56
CA ALA A 165 -27.69 12.32 37.84
C ALA A 165 -28.99 12.65 38.62
N HIS A 166 -29.02 12.43 39.93
CA HIS A 166 -30.16 12.79 40.77
C HIS A 166 -30.41 14.30 40.84
N ARG A 167 -29.35 15.12 40.88
CA ARG A 167 -29.49 16.58 40.88
C ARG A 167 -30.01 17.13 39.54
N CYS A 168 -29.60 16.53 38.42
CA CYS A 168 -30.14 16.86 37.09
C CYS A 168 -31.61 16.44 36.93
N ALA A 169 -32.05 15.36 37.57
CA ALA A 169 -33.44 14.89 37.51
C ALA A 169 -34.42 15.67 38.41
N SER A 170 -33.92 16.55 39.30
CA SER A 170 -34.73 17.36 40.22
C SER A 170 -34.90 18.82 39.81
N ARG A 171 -34.48 19.18 38.60
CA ARG A 171 -34.58 20.54 38.03
C ARG A 171 -35.31 20.50 36.70
#